data_AF-A0A368MWJ8-F1
#
_entry.id   AF-A0A368MWJ8-F1
#
_cell.length_a   1.000
_cell.length_b   1.000
_cell.length_c   1.000
_cell.angle_alpha   90.00
_cell.angle_beta   90.00
_cell.angle_gamma   90.00
#
_symmetry.space_group_name_H-M   'P 1'
#
loop_
_entity.id
_entity.type
_entity.pdbx_description
1 polymer ?
#
loop_
_entity_poly.entity_id
_entity_poly.type
_entity_poly.pdbx_seq_one_letter_code
_entity_poly.pdbx_strand_id
1 'polypeptide(L)'
;MKKHFKGFVAKVELLKSQRATEDINGLMPVILLGIGGEMPSRNVISGTVAESMNLEPGAVYLFNAKEQDSDPVYGRRFRFMTLSQELGPVETLQACQFVGDLKIVDVESPMVPEEDFDEVLTEK
;
A
#
# COMPACT_ATOMS: atom_id res chain seq x y z
N MET A 1 -10.75 -1.10 -14.26
CA MET A 1 -10.74 0.32 -13.83
C MET A 1 -9.59 0.48 -12.82
N LYS A 2 -8.69 1.46 -12.97
CA LYS A 2 -7.53 1.64 -12.08
C LYS A 2 -8.00 2.00 -10.65
N LYS A 3 -7.54 1.29 -9.62
CA LYS A 3 -7.88 1.59 -8.22
C LYS A 3 -7.17 2.86 -7.74
N HIS A 4 -7.84 3.59 -6.86
CA HIS A 4 -7.31 4.77 -6.20
C HIS A 4 -7.62 4.69 -4.70
N PHE A 5 -6.57 4.70 -3.90
CA PHE A 5 -6.62 4.70 -2.44
C PHE A 5 -6.51 6.15 -1.99
N LYS A 6 -7.64 6.73 -1.55
CA LYS A 6 -7.78 8.18 -1.33
C LYS A 6 -6.92 8.69 -0.17
N GLY A 7 -6.69 7.86 0.85
CA GLY A 7 -5.96 8.23 2.06
C GLY A 7 -5.79 7.03 2.98
N PHE A 8 -4.57 6.78 3.44
CA PHE A 8 -4.27 5.82 4.49
C PHE A 8 -3.08 6.30 5.32
N VAL A 9 -3.10 5.98 6.61
CA VAL A 9 -2.01 6.31 7.54
C VAL A 9 -1.10 5.09 7.62
N ALA A 10 0.21 5.30 7.47
CA ALA A 10 1.19 4.23 7.57
C ALA A 10 2.47 4.69 8.24
N LYS A 11 3.10 3.77 8.97
CA LYS A 11 4.47 3.90 9.45
C LYS A 11 5.43 3.43 8.37
N VAL A 12 6.50 4.18 8.15
CA VAL A 12 7.59 3.78 7.25
C VAL A 12 8.60 2.95 8.05
N GLU A 13 9.00 1.81 7.51
CA GLU A 13 10.05 0.97 8.09
C GLU A 13 11.03 0.51 7.01
N LEU A 14 12.29 0.31 7.36
CA LEU A 14 13.24 -0.35 6.45
C LEU A 14 12.77 -1.80 6.20
N LEU A 15 12.78 -2.23 4.94
CA LEU A 15 12.41 -3.59 4.60
C LEU A 15 13.52 -4.55 5.04
N LYS A 16 13.32 -5.19 6.20
CA LYS A 16 14.23 -6.20 6.76
C LYS A 16 13.81 -7.59 6.27
N SER A 17 14.37 -8.03 5.15
CA SER A 17 14.18 -9.38 4.59
C SER A 17 15.48 -9.89 3.99
N GLN A 18 15.72 -11.20 4.04
CA GLN A 18 16.86 -11.83 3.36
C GLN A 18 16.86 -11.61 1.85
N ARG A 19 15.69 -11.28 1.27
CA ARG A 19 15.51 -10.97 -0.15
C ARG A 19 15.52 -9.46 -0.44
N ALA A 20 15.54 -8.62 0.59
CA ALA A 20 15.61 -7.18 0.39
C ALA A 20 17.05 -6.80 0.04
N THR A 21 17.22 -6.24 -1.15
CA THR A 21 18.49 -5.71 -1.61
C THR A 21 18.35 -4.23 -1.88
N GLU A 22 19.48 -3.52 -1.82
CA GLU A 22 19.56 -2.13 -2.26
C GLU A 22 19.08 -1.98 -3.70
N ASP A 23 18.50 -0.82 -4.01
CA ASP A 23 18.21 -0.45 -5.39
C ASP A 23 19.48 -0.06 -6.15
N ILE A 24 19.33 0.36 -7.40
CA ILE A 24 20.45 0.72 -8.29
C ILE A 24 21.33 1.86 -7.74
N ASN A 25 20.85 2.63 -6.76
CA ASN A 25 21.57 3.74 -6.15
C ASN A 25 22.13 3.38 -4.76
N GLY A 26 22.07 2.11 -4.35
CA GLY A 26 22.58 1.66 -3.05
C GLY A 26 21.62 1.95 -1.90
N LEU A 27 20.35 2.29 -2.16
CA LEU A 27 19.38 2.64 -1.12
C LEU A 27 18.47 1.46 -0.80
N MET A 28 18.33 1.16 0.49
CA MET A 28 17.46 0.09 0.97
C MET A 28 15.98 0.46 0.79
N PRO A 29 15.14 -0.47 0.30
CA PRO A 29 13.70 -0.24 0.19
C PRO A 29 13.04 -0.10 1.56
N VAL A 30 11.91 0.60 1.58
CA VAL A 30 11.05 0.75 2.76
C VAL A 30 9.72 0.06 2.54
N ILE A 31 9.09 -0.36 3.63
CA ILE A 31 7.74 -0.92 3.65
C ILE A 31 6.81 0.00 4.43
N LEU A 32 5.60 0.21 3.90
CA LEU A 32 4.56 0.97 4.56
C LEU A 32 3.71 0.03 5.43
N LEU A 33 3.80 0.18 6.75
CA LEU A 33 2.98 -0.56 7.71
C LEU A 33 1.70 0.24 7.98
N GLY A 34 0.58 -0.23 7.43
CA GLY A 34 -0.72 0.43 7.58
C GLY A 34 -1.15 0.52 9.05
N ILE A 35 -1.72 1.67 9.40
CA ILE A 35 -2.30 1.96 10.73
C ILE A 35 -3.81 2.19 10.58
N GLY A 36 -4.24 2.91 9.55
CA GLY A 36 -5.65 3.20 9.28
C GLY A 36 -5.91 3.52 7.81
N GLY A 37 -7.16 3.39 7.37
CA GLY A 37 -7.59 3.62 6.00
C GLY A 37 -7.36 2.43 5.06
N GLU A 38 -7.68 2.64 3.78
CA GLU A 38 -7.59 1.60 2.75
C GLU A 38 -6.25 1.68 2.01
N MET A 39 -5.50 0.57 1.93
CA MET A 39 -4.20 0.52 1.25
C MET A 39 -4.01 -0.77 0.42
N PRO A 40 -3.18 -0.76 -0.63
CA PRO A 40 -2.87 -1.97 -1.39
C PRO A 40 -1.94 -2.92 -0.59
N SER A 41 -2.06 -4.23 -0.80
CA SER A 41 -1.13 -5.22 -0.23
C SER A 41 0.31 -5.08 -0.75
N ARG A 42 0.48 -4.49 -1.95
CA ARG A 42 1.80 -4.11 -2.48
C ARG A 42 2.22 -2.74 -1.97
N ASN A 43 2.92 -2.73 -0.85
CA ASN A 43 3.21 -1.56 -0.01
C ASN A 43 4.71 -1.29 0.19
N VAL A 44 5.56 -1.79 -0.70
CA VAL A 44 7.01 -1.56 -0.67
C VAL A 44 7.37 -0.43 -1.65
N ILE A 45 8.24 0.47 -1.20
CA ILE A 45 8.77 1.59 -1.98
C ILE A 45 10.29 1.43 -2.09
N SER A 46 10.86 1.65 -3.27
CA SER A 46 12.31 1.61 -3.46
C SER A 46 13.01 2.73 -2.67
N GLY A 47 14.26 2.50 -2.27
CA GLY A 47 15.00 3.44 -1.42
C GLY A 47 15.11 4.84 -2.03
N THR A 48 15.42 4.92 -3.33
CA THR A 48 15.49 6.19 -4.09
C THR A 48 14.17 6.94 -4.09
N VAL A 49 13.04 6.22 -4.23
CA VAL A 49 11.72 6.87 -4.24
C VAL A 49 11.38 7.35 -2.83
N ALA A 50 11.68 6.55 -1.81
CA ALA A 50 11.49 6.94 -0.41
C ALA A 50 12.31 8.17 -0.04
N GLU A 51 13.59 8.23 -0.44
CA GLU A 51 14.46 9.38 -0.26
C GLU A 51 13.91 10.63 -0.97
N SER A 52 13.45 10.49 -2.22
CA SER A 52 12.87 11.62 -2.97
C SER A 52 11.61 12.21 -2.31
N MET A 53 10.91 11.40 -1.51
CA MET A 53 9.71 11.77 -0.76
C MET A 53 10.04 12.25 0.67
N ASN A 54 11.33 12.28 1.06
CA ASN A 54 11.81 12.56 2.42
C ASN A 54 11.15 11.64 3.47
N LEU A 55 11.01 10.36 3.14
CA LEU A 55 10.48 9.36 4.08
C LEU A 55 11.56 8.90 5.04
N GLU A 56 11.29 9.01 6.33
CA GLU A 56 12.19 8.57 7.39
C GLU A 56 11.71 7.24 8.00
N PRO A 57 12.56 6.20 8.08
CA PRO A 57 12.21 4.99 8.81
C PRO A 57 11.89 5.28 10.27
N GLY A 58 10.79 4.75 10.77
CA GLY A 58 10.27 5.00 12.11
C GLY A 58 9.15 6.04 12.16
N ALA A 59 9.07 6.94 11.18
CA ALA A 59 8.09 8.00 11.12
C ALA A 59 6.74 7.54 10.53
N VAL A 60 5.68 8.29 10.84
CA VAL A 60 4.30 8.02 10.39
C VAL A 60 3.84 9.14 9.46
N TYR A 61 3.17 8.79 8.36
CA TYR A 61 2.66 9.77 7.41
C TYR A 61 1.26 9.39 6.91
N LEU A 62 0.56 10.38 6.37
CA LEU A 62 -0.63 10.18 5.55
C LEU A 62 -0.21 10.01 4.09
N PHE A 63 -0.67 8.93 3.46
CA PHE A 63 -0.38 8.59 2.07
C PHE A 63 -1.65 8.53 1.24
N ASN A 64 -1.49 8.67 -0.07
CA ASN A 64 -2.41 8.07 -1.04
C ASN A 64 -1.65 7.11 -1.97
N ALA A 65 -2.41 6.29 -2.70
CA ALA A 65 -1.84 5.44 -3.73
C ALA A 65 -2.74 5.39 -4.96
N LYS A 66 -2.13 5.50 -6.13
CA LYS A 66 -2.81 5.37 -7.42
C LYS A 66 -2.25 4.20 -8.19
N GLU A 67 -3.12 3.32 -8.66
CA GLU A 67 -2.73 2.24 -9.55
C GLU A 67 -2.18 2.80 -10.87
N GLN A 68 -1.05 2.27 -11.30
CA GLN A 68 -0.41 2.56 -12.58
C GLN A 68 -0.73 1.48 -13.59
N ASP A 69 -0.26 1.65 -14.82
CA ASP A 69 -0.33 0.59 -15.81
C ASP A 69 0.42 -0.65 -15.30
N SER A 70 -0.21 -1.81 -15.45
CA SER A 70 0.37 -3.08 -15.05
C SER A 70 1.60 -3.38 -15.89
N ASP A 71 2.63 -3.91 -15.25
CA ASP A 71 3.82 -4.39 -15.94
C ASP A 71 3.67 -5.89 -16.26
N PRO A 72 4.02 -6.36 -17.48
CA PRO A 72 3.92 -7.77 -17.84
C PRO A 72 4.72 -8.72 -16.93
N VAL A 73 5.83 -8.25 -16.36
CA VAL A 73 6.74 -9.04 -15.51
C VAL A 73 6.36 -8.89 -14.04
N TYR A 74 6.07 -7.68 -13.60
CA TYR A 74 5.90 -7.39 -12.18
C TYR A 74 4.43 -7.34 -11.76
N GLY A 75 3.47 -7.28 -12.68
CA GLY A 75 2.04 -7.19 -12.37
C GLY A 75 1.58 -5.78 -12.01
N ARG A 76 0.61 -5.65 -11.12
CA ARG A 76 -0.01 -4.36 -10.75
C ARG A 76 0.97 -3.47 -9.99
N ARG A 77 1.10 -2.22 -10.43
CA ARG A 77 2.00 -1.22 -9.82
C ARG A 77 1.21 -0.09 -9.19
N PHE A 78 1.74 0.48 -8.12
CA PHE A 78 1.13 1.60 -7.41
C PHE A 78 2.13 2.74 -7.28
N ARG A 79 1.68 3.95 -7.56
CA ARG A 79 2.41 5.18 -7.24
C ARG A 79 1.90 5.68 -5.91
N PHE A 80 2.80 5.74 -4.92
CA PHE A 80 2.54 6.32 -3.61
C PHE A 80 2.87 7.81 -3.62
N MET A 81 2.11 8.60 -2.89
CA MET A 81 2.44 10.00 -2.61
C MET A 81 2.15 10.30 -1.15
N THR A 82 3.05 11.03 -0.50
CA THR A 82 2.85 11.59 0.83
C THR A 82 1.94 12.81 0.74
N LEU A 83 0.94 12.87 1.61
CA LEU A 83 0.01 13.99 1.73
C LEU A 83 0.32 14.88 2.94
N SER A 84 1.20 14.42 3.83
CA SER A 84 1.60 15.13 5.05
C SER A 84 3.12 15.12 5.21
N GLN A 85 3.61 15.97 6.11
CA GLN A 85 4.89 15.74 6.79
C GLN A 85 4.75 14.58 7.79
N GLU A 86 5.82 14.29 8.55
CA GLU A 86 5.73 13.35 9.66
C GLU A 86 4.61 13.76 10.62
N LEU A 87 3.78 12.79 10.98
CA LEU A 87 2.68 12.96 11.92
C LEU A 87 3.13 12.61 13.34
N GLY A 88 2.87 13.53 14.26
CA GLY A 88 2.98 13.23 15.68
C GLY A 88 1.90 12.25 16.16
N PRO A 89 1.96 11.78 17.43
CA PRO A 89 0.99 10.83 17.96
C PRO A 89 -0.46 11.30 17.90
N VAL A 90 -0.72 12.58 18.23
CA VAL A 90 -2.07 13.15 18.21
C VAL A 90 -2.61 13.26 16.79
N GLU A 91 -1.79 13.74 15.86
CA GLU A 91 -2.15 13.87 14.45
C GLU A 91 -2.40 12.51 13.81
N THR A 92 -1.62 11.50 14.19
CA THR A 92 -1.83 10.11 13.77
C THR A 92 -3.21 9.62 14.19
N LEU A 93 -3.61 9.83 15.45
CA LEU A 93 -4.94 9.44 15.94
C LEU A 93 -6.06 10.17 15.20
N GLN A 94 -5.91 11.48 14.99
CA GLN A 94 -6.87 12.29 14.25
C GLN A 94 -7.00 11.85 12.79
N ALA A 95 -5.88 11.57 12.13
CA ALA A 95 -5.85 11.08 10.76
C ALA A 95 -6.53 9.71 10.65
N CYS A 96 -6.28 8.80 11.59
CA CYS A 96 -6.94 7.49 11.63
C CYS A 96 -8.45 7.60 11.80
N GLN A 97 -8.94 8.52 12.64
CA GLN A 97 -10.38 8.79 12.75
C GLN A 97 -11.00 9.27 11.43
N PHE A 98 -10.23 10.01 10.63
CA PHE A 98 -10.69 10.51 9.34
C PHE A 98 -10.67 9.44 8.23
N VAL A 99 -9.60 8.64 8.15
CA VAL A 99 -9.45 7.63 7.09
C VAL A 99 -10.17 6.31 7.42
N GLY A 100 -10.54 6.09 8.68
CA GLY A 100 -11.23 4.90 9.16
C GLY A 100 -10.29 3.73 9.46
N ASP A 101 -10.89 2.57 9.70
CA ASP A 101 -10.17 1.35 10.06
C ASP A 101 -9.24 0.87 8.94
N LEU A 102 -8.14 0.23 9.33
CA LEU A 102 -7.20 -0.33 8.38
C LEU A 102 -7.85 -1.44 7.55
N LYS A 103 -7.83 -1.26 6.23
CA LYS A 103 -8.24 -2.27 5.26
C LYS A 103 -7.14 -2.48 4.22
N ILE A 104 -6.47 -3.62 4.28
CA ILE A 104 -5.50 -4.02 3.26
C ILE A 104 -6.25 -4.72 2.13
N VAL A 105 -6.22 -4.13 0.95
CA VAL A 105 -6.81 -4.70 -0.26
C VAL A 105 -5.78 -5.59 -0.92
N ASP A 106 -6.06 -6.89 -0.98
CA ASP A 106 -5.25 -7.79 -1.78
C ASP A 106 -5.34 -7.40 -3.26
N VAL A 107 -4.18 -7.15 -3.86
CA VAL A 107 -4.02 -6.79 -5.26
C VAL A 107 -3.29 -7.87 -6.06
N GLU A 108 -2.89 -8.98 -5.44
CA GLU A 108 -2.19 -10.09 -6.09
C GLU A 108 -3.13 -11.23 -6.50
N SER A 109 -4.25 -11.41 -5.79
CA SER A 109 -5.25 -12.40 -6.19
C SER A 109 -5.86 -12.06 -7.56
N PRO A 110 -5.87 -13.01 -8.52
CA PRO A 110 -6.73 -12.88 -9.68
C PRO A 110 -8.17 -12.77 -9.17
N MET A 111 -8.90 -11.74 -9.61
CA MET A 111 -10.32 -11.62 -9.31
C MET A 111 -11.00 -12.93 -9.74
N VAL A 112 -11.41 -13.76 -8.79
CA VAL A 112 -12.44 -14.76 -9.05
C VAL A 112 -13.70 -13.92 -9.25
N PRO A 113 -14.31 -13.90 -10.45
CA PRO A 113 -15.64 -13.33 -10.58
C PRO A 113 -16.54 -14.02 -9.56
N GLU A 114 -17.35 -13.26 -8.83
CA GLU A 114 -18.43 -13.86 -8.05
C GLU A 114 -19.33 -14.59 -9.05
N GLU A 115 -19.11 -15.88 -9.25
CA GLU A 115 -20.07 -16.73 -9.95
C GLU A 115 -21.30 -16.81 -9.04
N ASP A 116 -22.40 -16.26 -9.53
CA ASP A 116 -23.72 -16.41 -8.93
C ASP A 116 -23.96 -17.91 -8.65
N PHE A 117 -23.90 -18.29 -7.38
CA PHE A 117 -24.33 -19.60 -6.91
C PHE A 117 -25.88 -19.64 -6.90
N ASP A 118 -26.50 -19.50 -8.06
CA ASP A 118 -27.90 -19.90 -8.24
C ASP A 118 -27.94 -21.38 -8.64
N GLU A 119 -28.10 -22.20 -7.60
CA GLU A 119 -28.70 -23.54 -7.57
C GLU A 119 -28.86 -24.27 -8.92
N VAL A 120 -27.84 -25.04 -9.32
CA VAL A 120 -28.04 -26.25 -10.15
C VAL A 120 -28.02 -27.47 -9.24
N LEU A 121 -29.11 -27.68 -8.51
CA LEU A 121 -29.51 -28.93 -7.84
C LEU A 121 -31.04 -28.94 -7.95
N THR A 122 -31.71 -29.75 -8.77
CA THR A 122 -31.54 -31.17 -9.05
C THR A 122 -32.40 -31.57 -10.25
N GLU A 123 -31.81 -32.15 -11.29
CA GLU A 123 -32.53 -33.11 -12.15
C GLU A 123 -32.22 -34.53 -11.65
N LYS A 124 -33.28 -35.27 -11.28
CA LYS A 124 -33.35 -36.73 -11.34
C LYS A 124 -34.77 -37.13 -11.74
#